data_AF-A0A7C2Y373-F1
#
_entry.id   AF-A0A7C2Y373-F1
#
_cell.length_a   1.000
_cell.length_b   1.000
_cell.length_c   1.000
_cell.angle_alpha   90.00
_cell.angle_beta   90.00
_cell.angle_gamma   90.00
#
_symmetry.space_group_name_H-M   'P 1'
#
loop_
_entity.id
_entity.type
_entity.pdbx_description
1 polymer ?
#
loop_
_entity_poly.entity_id
_entity_poly.type
_entity_poly.pdbx_seq_one_letter_code
_entity_poly.pdbx_strand_id
1 'polypeptide(L)' 'MGERRREMGAPFALRPSADDDWRRKLAQIADERERLAKALELAQNNREQAAALLGMSRTTLWRRMRQLNKA' A
#
# COMPACT_ATOMS: atom_id res chain seq x y z
N MET A 1 -48.45 -31.97 15.21
CA MET A 1 -47.86 -30.66 15.54
C MET A 1 -46.41 -30.71 15.08
N GLY A 2 -45.96 -30.05 14.01
CA GLY A 2 -46.04 -28.60 13.76
C GLY A 2 -45.26 -27.93 14.89
N GLU A 3 -44.06 -27.40 14.71
CA GLU A 3 -43.74 -26.30 13.79
C GLU A 3 -42.29 -26.34 13.28
N ARG A 4 -42.16 -26.02 11.98
CA ARG A 4 -40.92 -25.56 11.35
C ARG A 4 -40.66 -24.12 11.83
N ARG A 5 -39.40 -23.74 12.10
CA ARG A 5 -38.76 -22.49 11.64
C ARG A 5 -37.27 -22.52 12.03
N ARG A 6 -36.39 -22.68 11.03
CA ARG A 6 -35.54 -21.62 10.44
C ARG A 6 -34.25 -21.41 11.25
N GLU A 7 -33.14 -22.00 10.81
CA GLU A 7 -32.21 -21.41 9.83
C GLU A 7 -31.04 -20.69 10.53
N MET A 8 -29.85 -21.15 10.16
CA MET A 8 -28.64 -20.35 9.92
C MET A 8 -27.91 -19.73 11.12
N GLY A 9 -26.67 -20.18 11.30
CA GLY A 9 -25.71 -19.49 12.14
C GLY A 9 -24.39 -20.21 12.39
N ALA A 10 -23.81 -20.91 11.41
CA ALA A 10 -22.37 -21.16 11.43
C ALA A 10 -21.76 -20.54 10.16
N PRO A 11 -20.54 -19.99 10.20
CA PRO A 11 -19.59 -19.88 11.30
C PRO A 11 -19.12 -18.42 11.52
N PHE A 12 -18.32 -18.20 12.56
CA PHE A 12 -17.29 -17.17 12.67
C PHE A 12 -16.98 -16.48 11.32
N ALA A 13 -17.75 -15.43 10.97
CA ALA A 13 -17.54 -14.71 9.73
C ALA A 13 -16.18 -14.06 9.84
N LEU A 14 -15.22 -14.62 9.10
CA LEU A 14 -13.98 -14.05 8.61
C LEU A 14 -13.72 -12.64 9.14
N ARG A 15 -13.22 -12.53 10.37
CA ARG A 15 -12.66 -11.26 10.83
C ARG A 15 -11.51 -10.99 9.85
N PRO A 16 -11.51 -9.87 9.10
CA PRO A 16 -10.37 -9.55 8.24
C PRO A 16 -9.14 -9.55 9.15
N SER A 17 -8.29 -10.54 8.97
CA SER A 17 -7.09 -10.67 9.77
C SER A 17 -6.26 -9.43 9.49
N ALA A 18 -5.70 -8.82 10.54
CA ALA A 18 -4.71 -7.75 10.41
C ALA A 18 -3.54 -8.14 9.46
N ASP A 19 -3.47 -9.43 9.12
CA ASP A 19 -2.62 -9.99 8.09
C ASP A 19 -2.81 -9.43 6.67
N ASP A 20 -4.06 -9.19 6.26
CA ASP A 20 -4.36 -8.73 4.90
C ASP A 20 -4.01 -7.24 4.71
N ASP A 21 -4.23 -6.45 5.76
CA ASP A 21 -3.89 -5.02 5.79
C ASP A 21 -2.39 -4.79 5.69
N TRP A 22 -1.56 -5.57 6.40
CA TRP A 22 -0.10 -5.42 6.26
C TRP A 22 0.38 -5.87 4.89
N ARG A 23 -0.20 -6.92 4.30
CA ARG A 23 0.14 -7.37 2.93
C ARG A 23 -0.18 -6.30 1.91
N ARG A 24 -1.37 -5.69 1.98
CA ARG A 24 -1.76 -4.56 1.12
C ARG A 24 -0.83 -3.36 1.31
N LYS A 25 -0.48 -3.04 2.55
CA LYS A 25 0.40 -1.92 2.86
C LYS A 25 1.83 -2.15 2.36
N LEU A 26 2.37 -3.36 2.51
CA LEU A 26 3.66 -3.74 1.93
C LEU A 26 3.64 -3.74 0.40
N ALA A 27 2.56 -4.20 -0.22
CA ALA A 27 2.41 -4.13 -1.68
C ALA A 27 2.38 -2.67 -2.17
N GLN A 28 1.68 -1.77 -1.47
CA GLN A 28 1.71 -0.34 -1.77
C GLN A 28 3.11 0.26 -1.61
N ILE A 29 3.83 -0.11 -0.55
CA ILE A 29 5.20 0.33 -0.31
C ILE A 29 6.15 -0.14 -1.43
N ALA A 30 6.00 -1.39 -1.89
CA ALA A 30 6.78 -1.95 -2.98
C ALA A 30 6.50 -1.24 -4.32
N ASP A 31 5.22 -1.04 -4.66
CA ASP A 31 4.78 -0.30 -5.85
C ASP A 31 5.26 1.16 -5.83
N GLU A 32 5.16 1.83 -4.68
CA GLU A 32 5.65 3.19 -4.49
C GLU A 32 7.17 3.27 -4.73
N ARG A 33 7.93 2.30 -4.22
CA ARG A 33 9.39 2.23 -4.39
C ARG A 33 9.78 2.04 -5.86
N GLU A 34 9.05 1.22 -6.61
CA GLU A 34 9.25 1.06 -8.05
C GLU A 34 8.93 2.34 -8.83
N ARG A 35 7.84 3.02 -8.49
CA ARG A 35 7.47 4.32 -9.10
C ARG A 35 8.53 5.38 -8.84
N LEU A 36 9.06 5.44 -7.61
CA LEU A 36 10.17 6.32 -7.27
C LEU A 36 11.43 5.99 -8.08
N ALA A 37 11.78 4.71 -8.21
CA ALA A 37 12.94 4.29 -8.99
C ALA A 37 12.81 4.68 -10.47
N LYS A 38 11.66 4.36 -11.10
CA LYS A 38 11.36 4.77 -12.48
C LYS A 38 11.40 6.29 -12.66
N ALA A 39 10.84 7.04 -11.73
CA ALA A 39 10.88 8.50 -11.79
C ALA A 39 12.32 9.05 -11.70
N LEU A 40 13.20 8.42 -10.92
CA LEU A 40 14.62 8.79 -10.84
C LEU A 40 15.40 8.41 -12.09
N GLU A 41 15.10 7.25 -12.69
CA GLU A 41 15.68 6.83 -13.96
C GLU A 41 15.30 7.81 -15.07
N LEU A 42 14.00 8.15 -15.18
CA LEU A 42 13.50 9.15 -16.13
C LEU A 42 14.06 10.54 -15.86
N ALA A 43 14.27 10.90 -14.60
CA ALA A 43 14.85 12.17 -14.19
C ALA A 43 16.38 12.20 -14.23
N GLN A 44 17.07 11.13 -14.66
CA GLN A 44 18.52 11.03 -14.65
C GLN A 44 19.14 11.41 -13.29
N ASN A 45 18.61 10.83 -12.20
CA ASN A 45 19.04 11.10 -10.82
C ASN A 45 18.72 12.52 -10.31
N ASN A 46 17.94 13.31 -11.04
CA ASN A 46 17.49 14.61 -10.59
C ASN A 46 16.25 14.49 -9.70
N ARG A 47 16.45 14.65 -8.39
CA ARG A 47 15.41 14.47 -7.36
C ARG A 47 14.27 15.48 -7.48
N GLU A 48 14.55 16.67 -8.01
CA GLU A 48 13.52 17.70 -8.21
C GLU A 48 12.61 17.36 -9.39
N GLN A 49 13.21 16.85 -10.47
CA GLN A 49 12.47 16.35 -11.63
C GLN A 49 11.69 15.08 -11.30
N ALA A 50 12.28 14.14 -10.56
CA ALA A 50 11.55 12.95 -10.10
C ALA A 50 10.35 13.31 -9.22
N ALA A 51 10.50 14.31 -8.35
CA ALA A 51 9.41 14.82 -7.53
C ALA A 51 8.31 15.47 -8.38
N ALA A 52 8.69 16.27 -9.38
CA ALA A 52 7.77 16.88 -10.33
C ALA A 52 7.01 15.83 -11.17
N LEU A 53 7.70 14.78 -11.63
CA LEU A 53 7.10 13.66 -12.38
C LEU A 53 6.07 12.89 -11.53
N LEU A 54 6.30 12.81 -10.23
CA LEU A 54 5.39 12.16 -9.28
C LEU A 54 4.34 13.12 -8.69
N GLY A 55 4.33 14.40 -9.11
CA GLY A 55 3.38 15.40 -8.62
C GLY A 55 3.50 15.70 -7.12
N MET A 56 4.70 15.53 -6.54
CA MET A 56 4.93 15.76 -5.11
C MET A 56 6.14 16.66 -4.86
N SER A 57 6.20 17.24 -3.66
CA SER A 57 7.34 18.09 -3.27
C SER A 57 8.61 17.27 -3.02
N ARG A 58 9.78 17.85 -3.30
CA ARG A 58 11.11 17.24 -3.06
C ARG A 58 11.27 16.70 -1.64
N THR A 59 10.75 17.41 -0.65
CA THR A 59 10.77 17.03 0.78
C THR A 59 9.89 15.81 1.06
N THR A 60 8.76 15.66 0.38
CA THR A 60 7.87 14.49 0.45
C THR A 60 8.53 13.27 -0.19
N LEU A 61 9.16 13.44 -1.36
CA LEU A 61 9.93 12.39 -2.03
C LEU A 61 11.04 11.86 -1.12
N TRP A 62 11.82 12.75 -0.50
CA TRP A 62 12.90 12.38 0.41
C TRP A 62 12.40 11.66 1.67
N ARG A 63 11.29 12.13 2.27
CA ARG A 63 10.68 11.46 3.43
C ARG A 63 10.21 10.04 3.09
N ARG A 64 9.56 9.85 1.92
CA ARG A 64 9.13 8.53 1.44
C ARG A 64 10.33 7.62 1.16
N MET A 65 11.36 8.10 0.43
CA MET A 65 12.61 7.36 0.23
C MET A 65 13.23 6.89 1.54
N ARG A 66 13.31 7.78 2.53
CA ARG A 66 13.96 7.45 3.81
C ARG A 66 13.17 6.44 4.62
N GLN A 67 11.83 6.45 4.53
CA GLN A 67 10.98 5.41 5.13
C GLN A 67 11.16 4.07 4.41
N LEU A 68 11.26 4.08 3.08
CA LEU A 68 11.47 2.88 2.26
C LEU A 68 12.83 2.21 2.46
N ASN A 69 13.87 2.98 2.81
CA ASN A 69 15.21 2.47 3.10
C ASN A 69 15.38 1.93 4.54
N LYS A 70 14.38 2.11 5.40
CA LYS A 70 14.43 1.70 6.82
C LYS A 70 13.68 0.39 7.11
N ALA A 71 13.24 -0.30 6.06
CA ALA A 71 12.53 -1.58 6.11
C ALA A 71 13.44 -2.71 5.62
#